data_AF-A0A1F8P929-F1
#
_entry.id   AF-A0A1F8P929-F1
#
_cell.length_a   1.000
_cell.length_b   1.000
_cell.length_c   1.000
_cell.angle_alpha   90.00
_cell.angle_beta   90.00
_cell.angle_gamma   90.00
#
_symmetry.space_group_name_H-M   'P 1'
#
loop_
_entity.id
_entity.type
_entity.pdbx_description
1 polymer ?
#
loop_
_entity_poly.entity_id
_entity_poly.type
_entity_poly.pdbx_seq_one_letter_code
_entity_poly.pdbx_strand_id
1 'polypeptide(L)'
;MMRVALKETKQSKGEALDAAPYRQRFVDAMDDDFNTPQALAALFDLARDINRAEEEGMNAAKGCETLKELGGVLGLTFKEKEEAPIDIKLLIEKVESIIKEIGTANDSEKVQQIREYFNASLDRMKQSISTGEENKIIDTLLEARQSFKKARYFHQADLIRNRLADLGIILEDTPQRTVWKRKR
;
A
#
# COMPACT_ATOMS: atom_id res chain seq x y z
N MET A 1 -13.61 17.04 6.50
CA MET A 1 -13.38 15.59 6.64
C MET A 1 -11.92 15.35 6.94
N MET A 2 -11.61 14.69 8.05
CA MET A 2 -10.25 14.28 8.42
C MET A 2 -9.94 12.93 7.75
N ARG A 3 -8.96 12.89 6.85
CA ARG A 3 -8.56 11.66 6.14
C ARG A 3 -7.38 11.02 6.89
N VAL A 4 -7.65 9.95 7.64
CA VAL A 4 -6.62 9.11 8.27
C VAL A 4 -6.74 7.71 7.70
N ALA A 5 -5.63 7.16 7.18
CA ALA A 5 -5.57 5.78 6.72
C ALA A 5 -5.37 4.87 7.93
N LEU A 6 -6.34 4.02 8.23
CA LEU A 6 -6.21 2.97 9.24
C LEU A 6 -6.30 1.65 8.47
N LYS A 7 -5.20 0.88 8.40
CA LYS A 7 -5.22 -0.51 7.93
C LYS A 7 -5.44 -1.41 9.15
N GLU A 8 -6.13 -2.54 8.97
CA GLU A 8 -6.21 -3.57 10.01
C GLU A 8 -4.80 -4.13 10.26
N THR A 9 -4.16 -3.69 11.34
CA THR A 9 -2.81 -4.09 11.72
C THR A 9 -2.84 -5.52 12.24
N LYS A 10 -2.24 -6.45 11.48
CA LYS A 10 -1.87 -7.79 11.97
C LYS A 10 -1.06 -7.63 13.26
N GLN A 11 -1.46 -8.30 14.34
CA GLN A 11 -0.76 -8.30 15.63
C GLN A 11 0.74 -8.62 15.44
N SER A 12 1.59 -7.59 15.47
CA SER A 12 3.05 -7.73 15.48
C SER A 12 3.57 -7.56 16.90
N LYS A 13 4.54 -8.39 17.31
CA LYS A 13 5.24 -8.36 18.61
C LYS A 13 6.30 -7.23 18.70
N GLY A 14 6.07 -6.09 18.06
CA GLY A 14 6.93 -4.91 18.14
C GLY A 14 6.58 -4.03 19.36
N GLU A 15 7.47 -3.11 19.72
CA GLU A 15 7.16 -2.03 20.67
C GLU A 15 5.89 -1.31 20.19
N ALA A 16 4.91 -1.17 21.09
CA ALA A 16 3.61 -0.63 20.75
C ALA A 16 3.63 0.89 20.88
N LEU A 17 3.00 1.58 19.93
CA LEU A 17 2.85 3.03 20.00
C LEU A 17 2.10 3.42 21.29
N ASP A 18 2.72 4.28 22.11
CA ASP A 18 2.07 4.80 23.30
C ASP A 18 1.11 5.95 22.93
N ALA A 19 -0.19 5.68 23.11
CA ALA A 19 -1.26 6.64 22.83
C ALA A 19 -1.63 7.51 24.05
N ALA A 20 -1.10 7.23 25.25
CA ALA A 20 -1.49 7.92 26.48
C ALA A 20 -1.24 9.44 26.45
N PRO A 21 -0.11 9.96 25.92
CA PRO A 21 0.12 11.41 25.85
C PRO A 21 -0.89 12.13 24.96
N TYR A 22 -1.33 11.49 23.87
CA TYR A 22 -2.33 12.04 22.96
C TYR A 22 -3.69 12.14 23.60
N ARG A 23 -4.08 11.11 24.35
CA ARG A 23 -5.31 11.09 25.15
C ARG A 23 -5.29 12.21 26.18
N GLN A 24 -4.19 12.36 26.93
CA GLN A 24 -4.11 13.40 27.96
C GLN A 24 -4.31 14.79 27.34
N ARG A 25 -3.60 15.11 26.26
CA ARG A 25 -3.77 16.41 25.57
C ARG A 25 -5.18 16.62 25.02
N PHE A 26 -5.84 15.57 24.56
CA PHE A 26 -7.23 15.63 24.13
C PHE A 26 -8.16 15.94 25.30
N VAL A 27 -8.00 15.23 26.43
CA VAL A 27 -8.82 15.43 27.63
C VAL A 27 -8.61 16.83 28.19
N ASP A 28 -7.36 17.27 28.36
CA ASP A 28 -7.02 18.62 28.84
C ASP A 28 -7.67 19.70 27.97
N ALA A 29 -7.66 19.51 26.65
CA ALA A 29 -8.32 20.44 25.72
C ALA A 29 -9.85 20.41 25.81
N MET A 30 -10.45 19.26 26.11
CA MET A 30 -11.91 19.16 26.25
C MET A 30 -12.39 19.69 27.60
N ASP A 31 -11.58 19.53 28.65
CA ASP A 31 -11.82 20.10 29.98
C ASP A 31 -11.62 21.63 29.97
N ASP A 32 -10.79 22.15 29.08
CA ASP A 32 -10.64 23.59 28.79
C ASP A 32 -11.72 24.07 27.81
N ASP A 33 -12.90 24.41 28.32
CA ASP A 33 -14.01 25.03 27.57
C ASP A 33 -14.37 24.32 26.24
N PHE A 34 -14.25 22.98 26.20
CA PHE A 34 -14.46 22.17 24.99
C PHE A 34 -13.66 22.69 23.79
N ASN A 35 -12.36 22.97 23.99
CA ASN A 35 -11.44 23.48 22.97
C ASN A 35 -11.16 22.43 21.86
N THR A 36 -12.13 22.29 20.96
CA THR A 36 -12.08 21.37 19.82
C THR A 36 -10.89 21.59 18.88
N PRO A 37 -10.39 22.82 18.61
CA PRO A 37 -9.18 23.01 17.82
C PRO A 37 -7.96 22.26 18.40
N GLN A 38 -7.73 22.37 19.71
CA GLN A 38 -6.60 21.71 20.36
C GLN A 38 -6.82 20.20 20.50
N ALA A 39 -8.05 19.77 20.77
CA ALA A 39 -8.41 18.35 20.76
C ALA A 39 -8.17 17.71 19.38
N LEU A 40 -8.57 18.39 18.29
CA LEU A 40 -8.32 17.94 16.92
C LEU A 40 -6.82 17.88 16.60
N ALA A 41 -6.02 18.85 17.07
CA ALA A 41 -4.57 18.82 16.89
C ALA A 41 -3.96 17.56 17.52
N ALA A 42 -4.39 17.19 18.74
CA ALA A 42 -3.95 15.95 19.39
C ALA A 42 -4.33 14.69 18.57
N LEU A 43 -5.52 14.66 17.95
CA LEU A 43 -5.92 13.56 17.06
C LEU A 43 -5.08 13.51 15.77
N PHE A 44 -4.74 14.65 15.19
CA PHE A 44 -3.89 14.71 13.99
C PHE A 44 -2.48 14.22 14.27
N ASP A 45 -1.90 14.61 15.40
CA ASP A 45 -0.58 14.13 15.79
C ASP A 45 -0.60 12.62 16.06
N LEU A 46 -1.64 12.10 16.74
CA LEU A 46 -1.81 10.65 16.95
C LEU A 46 -1.91 9.92 15.60
N ALA A 47 -2.71 10.44 14.67
CA ALA A 47 -2.84 9.87 13.33
C ALA A 47 -1.51 9.86 12.57
N ARG A 48 -0.70 10.91 12.67
CA ARG A 48 0.63 10.97 12.04
C ARG A 48 1.56 9.90 12.63
N ASP A 49 1.58 9.76 13.94
CA ASP A 49 2.45 8.81 14.63
C ASP A 49 2.02 7.35 14.42
N ILE A 50 0.72 7.07 14.28
CA ILE A 50 0.20 5.78 13.82
C ILE A 50 0.77 5.43 12.44
N ASN A 51 0.70 6.36 11.47
CA ASN A 51 1.21 6.11 10.12
C ASN A 51 2.73 5.84 10.14
N ARG A 52 3.50 6.60 10.92
CA ARG A 52 4.95 6.38 11.06
C ARG A 52 5.26 5.02 11.71
N ALA A 53 4.56 4.68 12.79
CA ALA A 53 4.71 3.40 13.47
C ALA A 53 4.42 2.21 12.52
N GLU A 54 3.39 2.30 11.68
CA GLU A 54 3.12 1.29 10.65
C GLU A 54 4.24 1.18 9.61
N GLU A 55 4.79 2.31 9.15
CA GLU A 55 5.92 2.34 8.21
C GLU A 55 7.19 1.70 8.80
N GLU A 56 7.41 1.89 10.10
CA GLU A 56 8.54 1.32 10.86
C GLU A 56 8.29 -0.12 11.32
N GLY A 57 7.11 -0.69 11.03
CA GLY A 57 6.75 -2.06 11.41
C GLY A 57 6.40 -2.24 12.89
N MET A 58 6.21 -1.15 13.62
CA MET A 58 5.74 -1.13 15.01
C MET A 58 4.24 -1.48 15.10
N ASN A 59 3.80 -1.85 16.30
CA ASN A 59 2.39 -2.16 16.53
C ASN A 59 1.61 -0.86 16.83
N ALA A 60 0.81 -0.42 15.87
CA ALA A 60 -0.01 0.78 15.99
C ALA A 60 -1.47 0.50 16.42
N ALA A 61 -1.84 -0.75 16.69
CA ALA A 61 -3.24 -1.16 16.92
C ALA A 61 -3.92 -0.36 18.05
N LYS A 62 -3.21 -0.19 19.18
CA LYS A 62 -3.70 0.56 20.35
C LYS A 62 -3.85 2.07 20.05
N GLY A 63 -2.98 2.60 19.21
CA GLY A 63 -3.09 3.97 18.69
C GLY A 63 -4.35 4.13 17.84
N CYS A 64 -4.60 3.21 16.91
CA CYS A 64 -5.80 3.20 16.08
C CYS A 64 -7.09 3.11 16.90
N GLU A 65 -7.12 2.27 17.93
CA GLU A 65 -8.24 2.16 18.87
C GLU A 65 -8.49 3.49 19.60
N THR A 66 -7.43 4.08 20.16
CA THR A 66 -7.51 5.37 20.86
C THR A 66 -7.99 6.48 19.92
N LEU A 67 -7.48 6.54 18.69
CA LEU A 67 -7.90 7.54 17.71
C LEU A 67 -9.40 7.42 17.39
N LYS A 68 -9.90 6.20 17.21
CA LYS A 68 -11.32 5.92 16.95
C LYS A 68 -12.19 6.34 18.13
N GLU A 69 -11.77 6.00 19.34
CA GLU A 69 -12.47 6.36 20.58
C GLU A 69 -12.60 7.89 20.72
N LEU A 70 -11.47 8.60 20.70
CA LEU A 70 -11.45 10.05 20.91
C LEU A 70 -12.11 10.82 19.76
N GLY A 71 -11.92 10.38 18.51
CA GLY A 71 -12.64 10.95 17.38
C GLY A 71 -14.15 10.71 17.48
N GLY A 72 -14.57 9.57 18.00
CA GLY A 72 -15.97 9.25 18.26
C GLY A 72 -16.63 10.21 19.26
N VAL A 73 -15.89 10.67 20.28
CA VAL A 73 -16.37 11.72 21.22
C VAL A 73 -16.74 13.02 20.49
N LEU A 74 -15.99 13.38 19.45
CA LEU A 74 -16.27 14.54 18.60
C LEU A 74 -17.26 14.25 17.47
N GLY A 75 -17.87 13.06 17.43
CA GLY A 75 -18.77 12.64 16.35
C GLY A 75 -18.06 12.37 15.02
N LEU A 76 -16.74 12.19 15.02
CA LEU A 76 -15.98 11.83 13.83
C LEU A 76 -16.13 10.34 13.54
N THR A 77 -16.32 10.03 12.26
CA THR A 77 -16.30 8.65 11.77
C THR A 77 -15.10 8.44 10.87
N PHE A 78 -14.41 7.32 11.08
CA PHE A 78 -13.25 6.93 10.29
C PHE A 78 -13.69 5.84 9.32
N LYS A 79 -13.65 6.13 8.03
CA LYS A 79 -13.83 5.11 6.98
C LYS A 79 -12.49 4.49 6.67
N GLU A 80 -12.51 3.17 6.45
CA GLU A 80 -11.39 2.51 5.82
C GLU A 80 -11.10 3.18 4.47
N LYS A 81 -9.83 3.23 4.12
CA LYS A 81 -9.40 3.79 2.84
C LYS A 81 -9.92 2.85 1.75
N GLU A 82 -11.09 3.14 1.19
CA GLU A 82 -11.54 2.58 -0.08
C GLU A 82 -10.52 2.99 -1.14
N GLU A 83 -9.55 2.12 -1.40
CA GLU A 83 -8.67 2.28 -2.54
C GLU A 83 -9.53 2.04 -3.78
N ALA A 84 -9.64 3.04 -4.66
CA ALA A 84 -10.45 2.93 -5.87
C ALA A 84 -10.14 1.59 -6.57
N PRO A 85 -11.15 0.76 -6.87
CA PRO A 85 -10.92 -0.57 -7.40
C PRO A 85 -10.10 -0.43 -8.67
N ILE A 86 -8.88 -0.98 -8.65
CA ILE A 86 -8.14 -1.15 -9.89
C ILE A 86 -8.98 -2.13 -10.69
N ASP A 87 -9.36 -1.75 -11.90
CA ASP A 87 -10.04 -2.69 -12.78
C ASP A 87 -9.07 -3.85 -13.05
N ILE A 88 -9.27 -4.95 -12.33
CA ILE A 88 -8.43 -6.15 -12.37
C ILE A 88 -8.38 -6.69 -13.81
N LYS A 89 -9.48 -6.54 -14.56
CA LYS A 89 -9.55 -6.94 -15.96
C LYS A 89 -8.63 -6.07 -16.81
N LEU A 90 -8.68 -4.75 -16.63
CA LEU A 90 -7.77 -3.81 -17.32
C LEU A 90 -6.30 -4.06 -16.93
N LEU A 91 -6.03 -4.37 -15.67
CA LEU A 91 -4.69 -4.71 -15.17
C LEU A 91 -4.17 -5.96 -15.90
N ILE A 92 -4.97 -7.03 -15.94
CA ILE A 92 -4.61 -8.28 -16.61
C ILE A 92 -4.37 -8.06 -18.11
N GLU A 93 -5.27 -7.37 -18.80
CA GLU A 93 -5.13 -7.07 -20.24
C GLU A 93 -3.86 -6.26 -20.53
N LYS A 94 -3.57 -5.24 -19.72
CA LYS A 94 -2.35 -4.45 -19.87
C LYS A 94 -1.10 -5.28 -19.59
N VAL A 95 -1.13 -6.18 -18.62
CA VAL A 95 0.00 -7.07 -18.29
C VAL A 95 0.27 -8.08 -19.40
N GLU A 96 -0.77 -8.65 -19.99
CA GLU A 96 -0.62 -9.51 -21.17
C GLU A 96 0.02 -8.77 -22.35
N SER A 97 -0.30 -7.49 -22.53
CA SER A 97 0.38 -6.62 -23.53
C SER A 97 1.87 -6.47 -23.21
N ILE A 98 2.23 -6.21 -21.95
CA ILE A 98 3.64 -6.10 -21.52
C ILE A 98 4.41 -7.37 -21.86
N ILE A 99 3.83 -8.55 -21.55
CA ILE A 99 4.48 -9.85 -21.79
C ILE A 99 4.67 -10.12 -23.28
N LYS A 100 3.71 -9.72 -24.11
CA LYS A 100 3.82 -9.80 -25.58
C LYS A 100 4.92 -8.88 -26.11
N GLU A 101 5.07 -7.68 -25.54
CA GLU A 101 6.09 -6.71 -25.93
C GLU A 101 7.50 -7.06 -25.43
N ILE A 102 7.60 -7.75 -24.28
CA ILE A 102 8.88 -8.20 -23.69
C ILE A 102 9.54 -9.36 -24.47
N GLY A 103 8.85 -9.94 -25.46
CA GLY A 103 9.31 -11.12 -26.21
C GLY A 103 9.15 -10.98 -27.70
N THR A 104 9.97 -10.15 -28.34
CA THR A 104 10.09 -10.16 -29.81
C THR A 104 11.05 -11.28 -30.23
N ALA A 105 10.94 -11.76 -31.47
CA ALA A 105 11.45 -13.05 -31.97
C ALA A 105 12.98 -13.30 -31.89
N ASN A 106 13.75 -12.44 -31.20
CA ASN A 106 15.21 -12.51 -31.11
C ASN A 106 15.75 -12.49 -29.65
N ASP A 107 14.88 -12.66 -28.66
CA ASP A 107 15.26 -12.57 -27.24
C ASP A 107 15.98 -13.82 -26.72
N SER A 108 16.91 -13.61 -25.76
CA SER A 108 17.68 -14.67 -25.11
C SER A 108 16.78 -15.71 -24.43
N GLU A 109 17.19 -16.98 -24.42
CA GLU A 109 16.53 -18.10 -23.72
C GLU A 109 16.12 -17.75 -22.27
N LYS A 110 16.90 -16.90 -21.60
CA LYS A 110 16.61 -16.39 -20.25
C LYS A 110 15.36 -15.49 -20.19
N VAL A 111 15.15 -14.64 -21.19
CA VAL A 111 13.95 -13.78 -21.28
C VAL A 111 12.71 -14.66 -21.48
N GLN A 112 12.83 -15.70 -22.30
CA GLN A 112 11.76 -16.64 -22.57
C GLN A 112 11.37 -17.45 -21.33
N GLN A 113 12.35 -17.91 -20.55
CA GLN A 113 12.10 -18.57 -19.26
C GLN A 113 11.41 -17.66 -18.23
N ILE A 114 11.86 -16.40 -18.09
CA ILE A 114 11.23 -15.44 -17.17
C ILE A 114 9.78 -15.16 -17.59
N ARG A 115 9.54 -15.05 -18.91
CA ARG A 115 8.21 -14.83 -19.49
C ARG A 115 7.27 -16.01 -19.23
N GLU A 116 7.72 -17.24 -19.46
CA GLU A 116 6.92 -18.45 -19.22
C GLU A 116 6.56 -18.60 -17.74
N TYR A 117 7.54 -18.42 -16.85
CA TYR A 117 7.30 -18.44 -15.41
C TYR A 117 6.24 -17.43 -15.00
N PHE A 118 6.34 -16.21 -15.52
CA PHE A 118 5.42 -15.13 -15.21
C PHE A 118 4.01 -15.37 -15.76
N ASN A 119 3.89 -15.86 -17.00
CA ASN A 119 2.60 -16.26 -17.60
C ASN A 119 1.89 -17.34 -16.79
N ALA A 120 2.61 -18.39 -16.41
CA ALA A 120 2.05 -19.47 -15.61
C ALA A 120 1.57 -18.96 -14.23
N SER A 121 2.27 -18.01 -13.63
CA SER A 121 1.83 -17.36 -12.38
C SER A 121 0.59 -16.50 -12.58
N LEU A 122 0.50 -15.74 -13.67
CA LEU A 122 -0.69 -14.94 -13.98
C LEU A 122 -1.92 -15.79 -14.26
N ASP A 123 -1.80 -16.87 -15.02
CA ASP A 123 -2.94 -17.74 -15.33
C ASP A 123 -3.49 -18.44 -14.08
N ARG A 124 -2.63 -18.80 -13.12
CA ARG A 124 -3.07 -19.28 -11.80
C ARG A 124 -3.88 -18.22 -11.05
N MET A 125 -3.46 -16.96 -11.08
CA MET A 125 -4.17 -15.87 -10.40
C MET A 125 -5.49 -15.50 -11.10
N LYS A 126 -5.56 -15.59 -12.43
CA LYS A 126 -6.81 -15.37 -13.20
C LYS A 126 -7.93 -16.32 -12.79
N GLN A 127 -7.62 -17.51 -12.27
CA GLN A 127 -8.60 -18.52 -11.88
C GLN A 127 -9.25 -18.26 -10.51
N SER A 128 -8.79 -17.26 -9.74
CA SER A 128 -9.25 -17.02 -8.36
C SER A 128 -9.81 -15.61 -8.09
N ILE A 129 -10.12 -14.85 -9.14
CA ILE A 129 -10.48 -13.42 -9.07
C ILE A 129 -11.56 -13.15 -8.00
N SER A 130 -11.13 -12.54 -6.89
CA SER A 130 -11.95 -11.88 -5.89
C SER A 130 -11.32 -10.54 -5.54
N THR A 131 -12.16 -9.57 -5.16
CA THR A 131 -11.74 -8.23 -4.73
C THR A 131 -10.75 -8.33 -3.58
N GLY A 132 -9.55 -7.75 -3.72
CA GLY A 132 -8.46 -7.83 -2.73
C GLY A 132 -7.20 -8.59 -3.18
N GLU A 133 -7.24 -9.31 -4.32
CA GLU A 133 -6.04 -9.95 -4.89
C GLU A 133 -5.18 -9.02 -5.78
N GLU A 134 -5.67 -7.81 -6.06
CA GLU A 134 -4.97 -6.77 -6.81
C GLU A 134 -3.56 -6.49 -6.25
N ASN A 135 -3.39 -6.47 -4.93
CA ASN A 135 -2.07 -6.32 -4.31
C ASN A 135 -1.11 -7.46 -4.68
N LYS A 136 -1.60 -8.70 -4.72
CA LYS A 136 -0.79 -9.87 -5.09
C LYS A 136 -0.36 -9.81 -6.56
N ILE A 137 -1.23 -9.31 -7.44
CA ILE A 137 -0.90 -9.13 -8.86
C ILE A 137 0.21 -8.08 -9.00
N ILE A 138 0.10 -6.96 -8.29
CA ILE A 138 1.13 -5.90 -8.27
C ILE A 138 2.45 -6.45 -7.72
N ASP A 139 2.41 -7.20 -6.62
CA ASP A 139 3.59 -7.81 -6.03
C ASP A 139 4.26 -8.79 -7.00
N THR A 140 3.49 -9.60 -7.73
CA THR A 140 4.01 -10.51 -8.77
C THR A 140 4.66 -9.74 -9.93
N LEU A 141 4.08 -8.61 -10.35
CA LEU A 141 4.69 -7.72 -11.36
C LEU A 141 6.00 -7.12 -10.88
N LEU A 142 6.09 -6.77 -9.60
CA LEU A 142 7.32 -6.29 -8.98
C LEU A 142 8.40 -7.38 -8.94
N GLU A 143 8.04 -8.61 -8.62
CA GLU A 143 8.95 -9.75 -8.67
C GLU A 143 9.48 -10.01 -10.09
N ALA A 144 8.62 -9.90 -11.10
CA ALA A 144 9.03 -9.98 -12.50
C ALA A 144 10.01 -8.87 -12.86
N ARG A 145 9.71 -7.61 -12.49
CA ARG A 145 10.63 -6.47 -12.66
C ARG A 145 11.99 -6.74 -12.00
N GLN A 146 12.00 -7.24 -10.77
CA GLN A 146 13.24 -7.57 -10.06
C GLN A 146 14.02 -8.68 -10.75
N SER A 147 13.33 -9.69 -11.30
CA SER A 147 13.94 -10.75 -12.09
C SER A 147 14.62 -10.21 -13.36
N PHE A 148 13.97 -9.28 -14.07
CA PHE A 148 14.57 -8.59 -15.21
C PHE A 148 15.78 -7.72 -14.81
N LYS A 149 15.71 -6.99 -13.69
CA LYS A 149 16.87 -6.24 -13.15
C LYS A 149 18.05 -7.16 -12.82
N LYS A 150 17.80 -8.30 -12.14
CA LYS A 150 18.82 -9.29 -11.80
C LYS A 150 19.47 -9.90 -13.04
N ALA A 151 18.67 -10.12 -14.09
CA ALA A 151 19.14 -10.62 -15.37
C ALA A 151 19.74 -9.51 -16.29
N ARG A 152 19.87 -8.27 -15.80
CA ARG A 152 20.40 -7.09 -16.52
C ARG A 152 19.57 -6.65 -17.75
N TYR A 153 18.30 -7.04 -17.78
CA TYR A 153 17.32 -6.65 -18.80
C TYR A 153 16.58 -5.38 -18.37
N PHE A 154 17.28 -4.23 -18.41
CA PHE A 154 16.77 -2.97 -17.89
C PHE A 154 15.57 -2.42 -18.68
N HIS A 155 15.56 -2.57 -20.00
CA HIS A 155 14.45 -2.14 -20.85
C HIS A 155 13.13 -2.82 -20.44
N GLN A 156 13.15 -4.14 -20.26
CA GLN A 156 12.00 -4.94 -19.84
C GLN A 156 11.54 -4.55 -18.42
N ALA A 157 12.48 -4.26 -17.51
CA ALA A 157 12.15 -3.77 -16.17
C ALA A 157 11.49 -2.38 -16.20
N ASP A 158 11.92 -1.50 -17.10
CA ASP A 158 11.35 -0.16 -17.26
C ASP A 158 9.97 -0.18 -17.92
N LEU A 159 9.71 -1.10 -18.85
CA LEU A 159 8.36 -1.32 -19.41
C LEU A 159 7.35 -1.65 -18.30
N ILE A 160 7.70 -2.54 -17.38
CA ILE A 160 6.84 -2.89 -16.24
C ILE A 160 6.58 -1.67 -15.35
N ARG A 161 7.62 -0.89 -15.05
CA ARG A 161 7.50 0.35 -14.25
C ARG A 161 6.55 1.36 -14.91
N ASN A 162 6.73 1.63 -16.20
CA ASN A 162 5.92 2.59 -16.92
C ASN A 162 4.45 2.16 -16.98
N ARG A 163 4.20 0.86 -17.19
CA ARG A 163 2.83 0.36 -17.27
C ARG A 163 2.10 0.37 -15.93
N LEU A 164 2.82 0.12 -14.84
CA LEU A 164 2.29 0.32 -13.49
C LEU A 164 1.94 1.80 -13.27
N ALA A 165 2.77 2.73 -13.73
CA ALA A 165 2.47 4.16 -13.65
C ALA A 165 1.21 4.56 -14.45
N ASP A 166 0.98 3.97 -15.64
CA ASP A 166 -0.25 4.15 -16.44
C ASP A 166 -1.52 3.66 -15.72
N LEU A 167 -1.36 2.72 -14.80
CA LEU A 167 -2.42 2.19 -13.95
C LEU A 167 -2.61 3.00 -12.66
N GLY A 168 -1.90 4.13 -12.53
CA GLY A 168 -1.91 4.94 -11.33
C GLY A 168 -1.13 4.30 -10.18
N ILE A 169 -0.22 3.35 -10.44
CA ILE A 169 0.64 2.74 -9.42
C ILE A 169 2.04 3.32 -9.57
N ILE A 170 2.46 4.11 -8.58
CA ILE A 170 3.78 4.72 -8.50
C ILE A 170 4.69 3.81 -7.69
N LEU A 171 5.88 3.55 -8.22
CA LEU A 171 6.91 2.77 -7.54
C LEU A 171 7.94 3.70 -6.88
N GLU A 172 8.18 3.48 -5.60
CA GLU A 172 9.21 4.11 -4.79
C GLU A 172 10.25 3.03 -4.43
N ASP A 173 11.46 3.13 -4.98
CA ASP A 173 12.55 2.24 -4.59
C ASP A 173 13.17 2.80 -3.30
N THR A 174 13.02 2.10 -2.17
CA THR A 174 13.76 2.41 -0.92
C THR A 174 14.95 1.47 -0.76
N PRO A 175 15.96 1.82 0.07
CA PRO A 175 17.12 0.97 0.30
C PRO A 175 16.78 -0.44 0.83
N GLN A 176 15.62 -0.60 1.47
CA GLN A 176 15.17 -1.84 2.08
C GLN A 176 14.20 -2.64 1.20
N ARG A 177 13.33 -1.96 0.42
CA ARG A 177 12.33 -2.62 -0.44
C ARG A 177 11.80 -1.70 -1.54
N THR A 178 11.33 -2.26 -2.66
CA THR A 178 10.43 -1.50 -3.54
C THR A 178 9.07 -1.40 -2.87
N VAL A 179 8.63 -0.19 -2.55
CA VAL A 179 7.25 0.11 -2.11
C VAL A 179 6.49 0.72 -3.26
N TRP A 180 5.18 0.50 -3.29
CA TRP A 180 4.30 1.07 -4.31
C TRP A 180 3.16 1.85 -3.64
N LYS A 181 2.72 2.92 -4.31
CA LYS A 181 1.62 3.77 -3.85
C LYS A 181 0.70 4.08 -5.02
N ARG A 182 -0.61 4.17 -4.76
CA ARG A 182 -1.58 4.63 -5.76
C ARG A 182 -1.46 6.15 -5.92
N LYS A 183 -1.39 6.63 -7.16
CA LYS A 183 -1.48 8.03 -7.55
C LYS A 183 -2.88 8.51 -7.19
N ARG A 184 -2.96 9.45 -6.24
CA ARG A 184 -4.22 10.10 -5.83
C ARG A 184 -4.73 11.06 -6.89
#